data_AF-A0A164HWZ9-F1
#
_entry.id   AF-A0A164HWZ9-F1
#
_cell.length_a   1.000
_cell.length_b   1.000
_cell.length_c   1.000
_cell.angle_alpha   90.00
_cell.angle_beta   90.00
_cell.angle_gamma   90.00
#
_symmetry.space_group_name_H-M   'P 1'
#
loop_
_entity.id
_entity.type
_entity.pdbx_description
1 polymer ?
#
loop_
_entity_poly.entity_id
_entity_poly.type
_entity_poly.pdbx_seq_one_letter_code
_entity_poly.pdbx_strand_id
1 'polypeptide(L)'
;MEFQPLGTVNVRLPRYEDHYRWNKVTTCVHNLFGGQRWVDQYGDLIITNNKGIRCKLNFAKASYWSSNRYEVVGSVTDPDGKLVHHLFGKWCEGLYCGVAPSARCVWRPGALPEDHEHYYGFSRFAIELNDLELSLVDVLPSTDSRFRPDQRLLEEGNVPGAEASKLQLEQAQRERRITNEQRGIKHQPRWFRCTASDSVADEDGEKWEFAHTYWDARAQSKFRDMNLIRLW
;
A
#
# COMPACT_ATOMS: atom_id res chain seq x y z
N MET A 1 -17.68 3.03 -6.42
CA MET A 1 -16.47 2.85 -7.26
C MET A 1 -15.64 1.78 -6.59
N GLU A 2 -15.33 0.70 -7.31
CA GLU A 2 -14.58 -0.44 -6.77
C GLU A 2 -13.12 -0.41 -7.22
N PHE A 3 -12.25 -0.77 -6.29
CA PHE A 3 -10.81 -0.87 -6.48
C PHE A 3 -10.38 -2.29 -6.15
N GLN A 4 -9.83 -2.98 -7.14
CA GLN A 4 -9.34 -4.35 -7.04
C GLN A 4 -7.81 -4.33 -7.12
N PRO A 5 -7.11 -4.21 -5.99
CA PRO A 5 -5.65 -4.17 -6.00
C PRO A 5 -5.08 -5.54 -6.40
N LEU A 6 -4.27 -5.54 -7.46
CA LEU A 6 -3.58 -6.74 -7.94
C LEU A 6 -2.23 -6.94 -7.22
N GLY A 7 -1.77 -8.19 -7.21
CA GLY A 7 -0.49 -8.61 -6.63
C GLY A 7 -0.57 -9.06 -5.17
N THR A 8 0.44 -9.83 -4.77
CA THR A 8 0.54 -10.42 -3.43
C THR A 8 1.42 -9.60 -2.50
N VAL A 9 1.04 -9.54 -1.23
CA VAL A 9 1.88 -9.00 -0.16
C VAL A 9 2.77 -10.11 0.37
N ASN A 10 4.03 -9.80 0.63
CA ASN A 10 5.06 -10.75 1.05
C ASN A 10 5.75 -10.26 2.33
N VAL A 11 5.82 -11.09 3.36
CA VAL A 11 6.59 -10.81 4.59
C VAL A 11 7.49 -12.00 4.88
N ARG A 12 8.79 -11.72 5.07
CA ARG A 12 9.76 -12.71 5.54
C ARG A 12 10.14 -12.37 6.97
N LEU A 13 10.18 -13.38 7.83
CA LEU A 13 10.70 -13.30 9.19
C LEU A 13 12.00 -14.12 9.25
N PRO A 14 13.18 -13.51 8.99
CA PRO A 14 14.43 -14.26 8.80
C PRO A 14 14.80 -15.14 9.98
N ARG A 15 14.55 -14.65 11.21
CA ARG A 15 14.81 -15.39 12.45
C ARG A 15 14.12 -16.76 12.50
N TYR A 16 12.95 -16.88 11.88
CA TYR A 16 12.13 -18.10 11.92
C TYR A 16 12.06 -18.80 10.56
N GLU A 17 12.74 -18.26 9.54
CA GLU A 17 12.66 -18.76 8.16
C GLU A 17 11.21 -18.84 7.63
N ASP A 18 10.32 -18.00 8.16
CA ASP A 18 8.94 -17.92 7.71
C ASP A 18 8.82 -16.92 6.56
N HIS A 19 8.09 -17.30 5.52
CA HIS A 19 7.68 -16.44 4.42
C HIS A 19 6.16 -16.50 4.30
N TYR A 20 5.50 -15.43 4.73
CA TYR A 20 4.05 -15.24 4.60
C TYR A 20 3.70 -14.53 3.30
N ARG A 21 2.62 -14.97 2.66
CA ARG A 21 2.04 -14.37 1.45
C ARG A 21 0.54 -14.22 1.59
N TRP A 22 -0.03 -13.14 1.07
CA TRP A 22 -1.48 -12.97 0.99
C TRP A 22 -1.93 -12.06 -0.14
N ASN A 23 -3.18 -12.23 -0.56
CA ASN A 23 -3.86 -11.34 -1.50
C ASN A 23 -4.45 -10.11 -0.78
N LYS A 24 -4.76 -9.06 -1.53
CA LYS A 24 -5.50 -7.90 -1.03
C LYS A 24 -6.99 -8.07 -1.33
N VAL A 25 -7.84 -7.47 -0.49
CA VAL A 25 -9.31 -7.49 -0.67
C VAL A 25 -9.77 -6.30 -1.51
N THR A 26 -11.00 -6.39 -2.02
CA THR A 26 -11.62 -5.29 -2.78
C THR A 26 -11.95 -4.14 -1.85
N THR A 27 -11.68 -2.91 -2.30
CA THR A 27 -12.13 -1.68 -1.64
C THR A 27 -13.23 -1.02 -2.46
N CYS A 28 -14.34 -0.62 -1.84
CA CYS A 28 -15.43 0.09 -2.51
C CYS A 28 -15.67 1.45 -1.84
N VAL A 29 -15.70 2.51 -2.64
CA VAL A 29 -16.17 3.84 -2.23
C VAL A 29 -17.63 3.98 -2.63
N HIS A 30 -18.50 4.08 -1.64
CA HIS A 30 -19.93 4.29 -1.80
C HIS A 30 -20.28 5.78 -1.84
N ASN A 31 -21.43 6.11 -2.45
CA ASN A 31 -21.98 7.48 -2.52
C ASN A 31 -21.04 8.50 -3.19
N LEU A 32 -20.36 8.13 -4.28
CA LEU A 32 -19.35 9.03 -4.90
C LEU A 32 -19.93 10.38 -5.38
N PHE A 33 -21.19 10.40 -5.84
CA PHE A 33 -21.83 11.57 -6.46
C PHE A 33 -22.89 12.26 -5.58
N GLY A 34 -23.03 11.89 -4.30
CA GLY A 34 -24.01 12.49 -3.37
C GLY A 34 -23.79 12.04 -1.93
N GLY A 35 -24.63 12.43 -0.98
CA GLY A 35 -24.61 11.93 0.40
C GLY A 35 -23.24 11.95 1.12
N GLN A 36 -23.17 11.26 2.28
CA GLN A 36 -21.91 11.01 2.96
C GLN A 36 -21.21 9.82 2.31
N ARG A 37 -19.99 10.05 1.80
CA ARG A 37 -19.12 9.00 1.26
C ARG A 37 -18.61 8.11 2.38
N TRP A 38 -18.46 6.83 2.08
CA TRP A 38 -17.85 5.88 2.99
C TRP A 38 -17.16 4.77 2.23
N VAL A 39 -16.19 4.13 2.89
CA VAL A 39 -15.38 3.07 2.33
C VAL A 39 -15.79 1.74 2.93
N ASP A 40 -15.90 0.73 2.08
CA ASP A 40 -16.03 -0.67 2.47
C ASP A 40 -14.83 -1.47 1.98
N GLN A 41 -14.50 -2.54 2.71
CA GLN A 41 -13.53 -3.54 2.29
C GLN A 41 -14.16 -4.91 2.43
N TYR A 42 -14.12 -5.71 1.36
CA TYR A 42 -14.80 -7.00 1.35
C TYR A 42 -14.12 -8.05 0.46
N GLY A 43 -14.41 -9.31 0.76
CA GLY A 43 -13.85 -10.47 0.08
C GLY A 43 -12.97 -11.32 1.00
N ASP A 44 -12.40 -12.39 0.43
CA ASP A 44 -11.54 -13.31 1.17
C ASP A 44 -10.08 -12.86 1.10
N LEU A 45 -9.43 -12.75 2.25
CA LEU A 45 -7.99 -12.58 2.42
C LEU A 45 -7.40 -13.91 2.90
N ILE A 46 -6.47 -14.46 2.14
CA ILE A 46 -5.85 -15.76 2.42
C ILE A 46 -4.38 -15.55 2.68
N ILE A 47 -3.95 -15.77 3.93
CA ILE A 47 -2.54 -15.75 4.33
C ILE A 47 -2.05 -17.19 4.36
N THR A 48 -0.93 -17.47 3.70
CA THR A 48 -0.22 -18.74 3.77
C THR A 48 1.24 -18.51 4.14
N ASN A 49 1.89 -19.50 4.73
CA ASN A 49 3.34 -19.52 4.84
C ASN A 49 3.97 -20.74 4.16
N ASN A 50 5.30 -20.71 4.05
CA ASN A 50 6.11 -21.82 3.53
C ASN A 50 6.16 -23.08 4.41
N LYS A 51 5.47 -23.10 5.56
CA LYS A 51 5.38 -24.26 6.47
C LYS A 51 4.00 -24.90 6.51
N GLY A 52 3.07 -24.47 5.64
CA GLY A 52 1.72 -25.04 5.54
C GLY A 52 0.67 -24.42 6.47
N ILE A 53 1.02 -23.41 7.28
CA ILE A 53 0.05 -22.65 8.07
C ILE A 53 -0.80 -21.79 7.13
N ARG A 54 -2.11 -21.79 7.35
CA ARG A 54 -3.06 -21.01 6.56
C ARG A 54 -3.97 -20.21 7.47
N CYS A 55 -4.21 -18.94 7.13
CA CYS A 55 -5.22 -18.10 7.76
C CYS A 55 -6.17 -17.58 6.69
N LYS A 56 -7.47 -17.86 6.83
CA LYS A 56 -8.51 -17.30 5.96
C LYS A 56 -9.32 -16.28 6.74
N LEU A 57 -9.34 -15.03 6.25
CA LEU A 57 -10.19 -13.96 6.77
C LEU A 57 -11.24 -13.62 5.71
N ASN A 58 -12.51 -13.61 6.10
CA ASN A 58 -13.61 -13.11 5.28
C ASN A 58 -13.97 -11.70 5.75
N PHE A 59 -13.85 -10.74 4.85
CA PHE A 59 -14.30 -9.37 5.06
C PHE A 59 -15.74 -9.28 4.53
N ALA A 60 -16.67 -9.05 5.45
CA ALA A 60 -18.09 -9.01 5.14
C ALA A 60 -18.41 -7.82 4.24
N LYS A 61 -19.01 -8.08 3.08
CA LYS A 61 -19.53 -7.02 2.21
C LYS A 61 -20.71 -6.35 2.90
N ALA A 62 -20.63 -5.05 3.08
CA ALA A 62 -21.72 -4.29 3.66
C ALA A 62 -22.98 -4.44 2.81
N SER A 63 -24.10 -4.69 3.47
CA SER A 63 -25.42 -4.83 2.85
C SER A 63 -26.44 -4.02 3.64
N TYR A 64 -27.51 -3.59 2.97
CA TYR A 64 -28.62 -2.90 3.62
C TYR A 64 -29.39 -3.82 4.59
N TRP A 65 -29.29 -5.13 4.37
CA TRP A 65 -30.04 -6.15 5.10
C TRP A 65 -29.26 -6.77 6.27
N SER A 66 -28.02 -6.34 6.52
CA SER A 66 -27.17 -6.88 7.58
C SER A 66 -26.45 -5.79 8.36
N SER A 67 -26.29 -6.02 9.66
CA SER A 67 -25.52 -5.15 10.56
C SER A 67 -24.02 -5.47 10.57
N ASN A 68 -23.56 -6.40 9.73
CA ASN A 68 -22.18 -6.91 9.67
C ASN A 68 -21.19 -5.95 9.01
N ARG A 69 -21.49 -4.66 8.97
CA ARG A 69 -20.65 -3.66 8.32
C ARG A 69 -19.27 -3.66 8.99
N TYR A 70 -18.25 -3.73 8.15
CA TYR A 70 -16.83 -3.77 8.53
C TYR A 70 -16.37 -5.04 9.23
N GLU A 71 -17.24 -6.05 9.40
CA GLU A 71 -16.88 -7.28 10.09
C GLU A 71 -15.82 -8.06 9.32
N VAL A 72 -14.91 -8.64 10.09
CA VAL A 72 -13.90 -9.59 9.63
C VAL A 72 -14.01 -10.82 10.50
N VAL A 73 -14.19 -11.98 9.89
CA VAL A 73 -14.24 -13.27 10.59
C VAL A 73 -13.31 -14.25 9.89
N GLY A 74 -12.58 -15.05 10.63
CA GLY A 74 -11.65 -15.98 10.05
C GLY A 74 -11.12 -17.03 11.00
N SER A 75 -10.21 -17.83 10.46
CA SER A 75 -9.58 -18.91 11.19
C SER A 75 -8.15 -19.15 10.73
N VAL A 76 -7.33 -19.65 11.66
CA VAL A 76 -5.98 -20.15 11.41
C VAL A 76 -6.03 -21.67 11.49
N THR A 77 -5.49 -22.34 10.48
CA THR A 77 -5.33 -23.79 10.43
C THR A 77 -3.85 -24.17 10.36
N ASP A 78 -3.51 -25.29 10.98
CA ASP A 78 -2.20 -25.91 10.87
C ASP A 78 -2.02 -26.63 9.52
N PRO A 79 -0.84 -27.21 9.24
CA PRO A 79 -0.58 -27.92 7.98
C PRO A 79 -1.47 -29.15 7.75
N ASP A 80 -2.02 -29.74 8.81
CA ASP A 80 -2.96 -30.87 8.73
C ASP A 80 -4.41 -30.40 8.48
N GLY A 81 -4.62 -29.08 8.36
CA GLY A 81 -5.93 -28.47 8.17
C GLY A 81 -6.74 -28.37 9.46
N LYS A 82 -6.16 -28.68 10.61
CA LYS A 82 -6.83 -28.57 11.91
C LYS A 82 -6.88 -27.12 12.34
N LEU A 83 -8.06 -26.72 12.81
CA LEU A 83 -8.31 -25.39 13.35
C LEU A 83 -7.47 -25.12 14.61
N VAL A 84 -6.71 -24.04 14.59
CA VAL A 84 -5.86 -23.57 15.70
C VAL A 84 -6.48 -22.38 16.41
N HIS A 85 -6.90 -21.36 15.65
CA HIS A 85 -7.46 -20.13 16.20
C HIS A 85 -8.65 -19.62 15.40
N HIS A 86 -9.59 -18.98 16.09
CA HIS A 86 -10.61 -18.13 15.49
C HIS A 86 -10.17 -16.68 15.56
N LEU A 87 -10.46 -15.92 14.50
CA LEU A 87 -10.24 -14.49 14.41
C LEU A 87 -11.57 -13.81 14.14
N PHE A 88 -11.85 -12.70 14.82
CA PHE A 88 -13.05 -11.91 14.58
C PHE A 88 -12.82 -10.44 14.95
N GLY A 89 -13.66 -9.56 14.43
CA GLY A 89 -13.64 -8.14 14.78
C GLY A 89 -14.18 -7.28 13.65
N LYS A 90 -13.75 -6.03 13.61
CA LYS A 90 -14.01 -5.13 12.49
C LYS A 90 -12.73 -4.46 12.04
N TRP A 91 -12.49 -4.38 10.74
CA TRP A 91 -11.23 -3.89 10.18
C TRP A 91 -10.91 -2.43 10.58
N CYS A 92 -11.92 -1.65 10.96
CA CYS A 92 -11.78 -0.27 11.41
C CYS A 92 -11.78 -0.09 12.95
N GLU A 93 -12.07 -1.13 13.75
CA GLU A 93 -12.18 -1.02 15.22
C GLU A 93 -11.18 -1.92 15.96
N GLY A 94 -10.90 -3.11 15.44
CA GLY A 94 -9.96 -4.04 16.05
C GLY A 94 -10.16 -5.49 15.61
N LEU A 95 -9.12 -6.29 15.82
CA LEU A 95 -9.09 -7.72 15.54
C LEU A 95 -8.78 -8.49 16.82
N TYR A 96 -9.50 -9.59 17.04
CA TYR A 96 -9.45 -10.42 18.24
C TYR A 96 -9.20 -11.89 17.86
N CYS A 97 -8.53 -12.62 18.74
CA CYS A 97 -8.17 -14.01 18.57
C CYS A 97 -8.67 -14.85 19.75
N GLY A 98 -9.31 -15.98 19.45
CA GLY A 98 -9.92 -16.88 20.43
C GLY A 98 -11.44 -16.82 20.44
N VAL A 99 -12.04 -17.16 21.58
CA VAL A 99 -13.50 -17.24 21.76
C VAL A 99 -13.91 -16.33 22.91
N ALA A 100 -14.99 -15.57 22.71
CA ALA A 100 -15.55 -14.71 23.76
C ALA A 100 -16.02 -15.54 24.97
N PRO A 101 -15.91 -15.02 26.21
CA PRO A 101 -15.40 -13.70 26.58
C PRO A 101 -13.86 -13.62 26.69
N SER A 102 -13.16 -14.75 26.58
CA SER A 102 -11.70 -14.86 26.79
C SER A 102 -10.85 -14.47 25.57
N ALA A 103 -11.44 -13.81 24.57
CA ALA A 103 -10.74 -13.46 23.33
C ALA A 103 -9.67 -12.39 23.57
N ARG A 104 -8.49 -12.59 23.01
CA ARG A 104 -7.36 -11.64 23.11
C ARG A 104 -7.44 -10.64 21.96
N CYS A 105 -7.37 -9.35 22.27
CA CYS A 105 -7.17 -8.32 21.26
C CYS A 105 -5.75 -8.44 20.64
N VAL A 106 -5.66 -8.60 19.32
CA VAL A 106 -4.38 -8.72 18.60
C VAL A 106 -4.01 -7.46 17.84
N TRP A 107 -4.99 -6.62 17.50
CA TRP A 107 -4.77 -5.33 16.84
C TRP A 107 -5.93 -4.37 17.11
N ARG A 108 -5.61 -3.08 17.20
CA ARG A 108 -6.55 -1.95 17.18
C ARG A 108 -5.93 -0.79 16.40
N PRO A 109 -6.75 0.06 15.76
CA PRO A 109 -6.24 1.28 15.13
C PRO A 109 -5.67 2.22 16.18
N GLY A 110 -4.69 3.04 15.78
CA GLY A 110 -4.26 4.19 16.58
C GLY A 110 -5.34 5.28 16.60
N ALA A 111 -5.32 6.13 17.62
CA ALA A 111 -6.19 7.30 17.66
C ALA A 111 -5.86 8.26 16.50
N LEU A 112 -6.90 8.83 15.90
CA LEU A 112 -6.75 9.91 14.93
C LEU A 112 -6.43 11.23 15.67
N PRO A 113 -5.66 12.14 15.06
CA PRO A 113 -5.50 13.51 15.56
C PRO A 113 -6.85 14.22 15.72
N GLU A 114 -7.00 15.13 16.68
CA GLU A 114 -8.28 15.82 16.95
C GLU A 114 -8.81 16.61 15.74
N ASP A 115 -7.90 17.11 14.90
CA ASP A 115 -8.15 17.93 13.72
C ASP A 115 -8.12 17.14 12.40
N HIS A 116 -8.14 15.80 12.45
CA HIS A 116 -7.99 14.95 11.28
C HIS A 116 -8.98 15.30 10.15
N GLU A 117 -10.20 15.74 10.46
CA GLU A 117 -11.21 16.13 9.47
C GLU A 117 -10.79 17.32 8.62
N HIS A 118 -10.01 18.26 9.17
CA HIS A 118 -9.45 19.38 8.42
C HIS A 118 -8.30 18.95 7.49
N TYR A 119 -7.67 17.81 7.78
CA TYR A 119 -6.52 17.28 7.07
C TYR A 119 -6.84 15.92 6.41
N TYR A 120 -7.89 15.91 5.59
CA TYR A 120 -8.28 14.78 4.73
C TYR A 120 -8.61 13.46 5.44
N GLY A 121 -8.86 13.49 6.76
CA GLY A 121 -9.05 12.29 7.57
C GLY A 121 -7.78 11.49 7.81
N PHE A 122 -6.60 12.13 7.73
CA PHE A 122 -5.33 11.46 7.86
C PHE A 122 -5.06 10.98 9.29
N SER A 123 -4.44 9.79 9.38
CA SER A 123 -3.80 9.35 10.62
C SER A 123 -2.52 10.15 10.84
N ARG A 124 -2.02 10.17 12.08
CA ARG A 124 -0.72 10.78 12.39
C ARG A 124 0.40 10.23 11.49
N PHE A 125 0.41 8.91 11.27
CA PHE A 125 1.38 8.28 10.37
C PHE A 125 1.29 8.84 8.94
N ALA A 126 0.08 9.06 8.41
CA ALA A 126 -0.10 9.61 7.07
C ALA A 126 0.35 11.08 6.96
N ILE A 127 0.14 11.89 8.00
CA ILE A 127 0.64 13.28 8.07
C ILE A 127 2.17 13.29 7.99
N GLU A 128 2.85 12.37 8.67
CA GLU A 128 4.31 12.30 8.74
C GLU A 128 4.96 11.77 7.43
N LEU A 129 4.19 11.16 6.51
CA LEU A 129 4.76 10.55 5.29
C LEU A 129 5.47 11.55 4.38
N ASN A 130 4.88 12.75 4.20
CA ASN A 130 5.38 13.76 3.27
C ASN A 130 6.15 14.90 3.96
N ASP A 131 6.43 14.75 5.25
CA ASP A 131 7.27 15.71 5.98
C ASP A 131 8.71 15.68 5.45
N LEU A 132 9.29 16.85 5.19
CA LEU A 132 10.61 17.02 4.58
C LEU A 132 11.50 17.85 5.51
N GLU A 133 12.20 17.15 6.39
CA GLU A 133 13.22 17.75 7.24
C GLU A 133 14.45 18.18 6.42
N LEU A 134 15.08 19.30 6.78
CA LEU A 134 16.28 19.80 6.10
C LEU A 134 17.42 18.77 6.04
N SER A 135 17.55 17.93 7.07
CA SER A 135 18.54 16.85 7.12
C SER A 135 18.31 15.76 6.07
N LEU A 136 17.07 15.61 5.57
CA LEU A 136 16.72 14.63 4.55
C LEU A 136 17.06 15.08 3.13
N VAL A 137 17.14 16.39 2.88
CA VAL A 137 17.32 16.96 1.53
C VAL A 137 18.56 16.39 0.83
N ASP A 138 19.64 16.22 1.59
CA ASP A 138 20.93 15.77 1.05
C ASP A 138 21.06 14.25 0.89
N VAL A 139 20.14 13.48 1.49
CA VAL A 139 20.18 12.02 1.52
C VAL A 139 19.02 11.36 0.80
N LEU A 140 18.15 12.13 0.14
CA LEU A 140 17.05 11.64 -0.68
C LEU A 140 17.40 11.80 -2.18
N PRO A 141 16.96 10.87 -3.05
CA PRO A 141 17.08 11.06 -4.49
C PRO A 141 16.13 12.16 -4.96
N SER A 142 16.47 12.82 -6.08
CA SER A 142 15.62 13.84 -6.71
C SER A 142 14.23 13.32 -7.14
N THR A 143 14.03 12.01 -7.15
CA THR A 143 12.77 11.33 -7.47
C THR A 143 11.90 11.04 -6.25
N ASP A 144 12.34 11.39 -5.03
CA ASP A 144 11.53 11.21 -3.82
C ASP A 144 10.26 12.08 -3.88
N SER A 145 9.11 11.53 -3.48
CA SER A 145 7.81 12.21 -3.60
C SER A 145 7.73 13.49 -2.78
N ARG A 146 8.53 13.63 -1.72
CA ARG A 146 8.59 14.87 -0.92
C ARG A 146 9.04 16.10 -1.70
N PHE A 147 9.75 15.90 -2.80
CA PHE A 147 10.18 16.99 -3.69
C PHE A 147 9.16 17.31 -4.78
N ARG A 148 8.02 16.61 -4.85
CA ARG A 148 7.04 16.80 -5.91
C ARG A 148 6.28 18.13 -5.68
N PRO A 149 6.42 19.12 -6.59
CA PRO A 149 6.00 20.49 -6.30
C PRO A 149 4.48 20.67 -6.18
N ASP A 150 3.69 19.96 -6.97
CA ASP A 150 2.22 20.00 -6.92
C ASP A 150 1.67 19.50 -5.58
N GLN A 151 2.24 18.43 -5.02
CA GLN A 151 1.86 17.92 -3.71
C GLN A 151 2.21 18.91 -2.58
N ARG A 152 3.42 19.50 -2.61
CA ARG A 152 3.83 20.50 -1.62
C ARG A 152 2.95 21.76 -1.67
N LEU A 153 2.67 22.28 -2.85
CA LEU A 153 1.81 23.44 -3.04
C LEU A 153 0.38 23.19 -2.55
N LEU A 154 -0.14 21.98 -2.73
CA LEU A 154 -1.46 21.60 -2.21
C LEU A 154 -1.46 21.55 -0.67
N GLU A 155 -0.43 20.97 -0.06
CA GLU A 155 -0.27 20.93 1.41
C GLU A 155 -0.16 22.34 2.02
N GLU A 156 0.47 23.29 1.32
CA GLU A 156 0.58 24.69 1.72
C GLU A 156 -0.69 25.51 1.41
N GLY A 157 -1.73 24.89 0.86
CA GLY A 157 -3.02 25.52 0.54
C GLY A 157 -3.04 26.31 -0.77
N ASN A 158 -1.96 26.30 -1.57
CA ASN A 158 -1.89 26.95 -2.87
C ASN A 158 -2.48 26.04 -3.98
N VAL A 159 -3.80 25.92 -3.99
CA VAL A 159 -4.55 25.10 -4.96
C VAL A 159 -4.26 25.50 -6.43
N PRO A 160 -4.25 26.79 -6.82
CA PRO A 160 -3.95 27.17 -8.21
C PRO A 160 -2.52 26.78 -8.64
N GLY A 161 -1.53 26.97 -7.76
CA GLY A 161 -0.15 26.58 -8.03
C GLY A 161 0.02 25.06 -8.14
N ALA A 162 -0.69 24.30 -7.30
CA ALA A 162 -0.70 22.85 -7.34
C ALA A 162 -1.24 22.31 -8.67
N GLU A 163 -2.37 22.84 -9.15
CA GLU A 163 -2.97 22.42 -10.42
C GLU A 163 -2.07 22.75 -11.63
N ALA A 164 -1.46 23.95 -11.64
CA ALA A 164 -0.52 24.34 -12.69
C ALA A 164 0.72 23.43 -12.73
N SER A 165 1.30 23.14 -11.56
CA SER A 165 2.46 22.25 -11.43
C SER A 165 2.09 20.82 -11.83
N LYS A 166 0.93 20.32 -11.40
CA LYS A 166 0.44 18.98 -11.76
C LYS A 166 0.32 18.82 -13.27
N LEU A 167 -0.26 19.80 -13.96
CA LEU A 167 -0.38 19.79 -15.43
C LEU A 167 0.99 19.71 -16.11
N GLN A 168 1.96 20.50 -15.64
CA GLN A 168 3.34 20.47 -16.16
C GLN A 168 3.99 19.09 -15.97
N LEU A 169 3.84 18.48 -14.79
CA LEU A 169 4.39 17.14 -14.50
C LEU A 169 3.80 16.07 -15.40
N GLU A 170 2.47 16.04 -15.54
CA GLU A 170 1.77 15.05 -16.37
C GLU A 170 2.14 15.21 -17.85
N GLN A 171 2.27 16.45 -18.32
CA GLN A 171 2.71 16.74 -19.68
C GLN A 171 4.16 16.29 -19.91
N ALA A 172 5.09 16.63 -19.02
CA ALA A 172 6.48 16.21 -19.12
C ALA A 172 6.63 14.68 -19.08
N GLN A 173 5.83 13.99 -18.27
CA GLN A 173 5.78 12.52 -18.26
C GLN A 173 5.27 11.96 -19.59
N ARG A 174 4.20 12.55 -20.15
CA ARG A 174 3.62 12.13 -21.44
C ARG A 174 4.59 12.31 -22.60
N GLU A 175 5.27 13.46 -22.67
CA GLU A 175 6.28 13.75 -23.69
C GLU A 175 7.48 12.81 -23.60
N ARG A 176 7.94 12.50 -22.39
CA ARG A 176 9.02 11.53 -22.15
C ARG A 176 8.62 10.13 -22.60
N ARG A 177 7.37 9.72 -22.34
CA ARG A 177 6.84 8.43 -22.81
C ARG A 177 6.82 8.37 -24.34
N ILE A 178 6.27 9.38 -25.01
CA ILE A 178 6.21 9.46 -26.48
C ILE A 178 7.63 9.41 -27.07
N THR A 179 8.56 10.19 -26.53
CA THR A 179 9.96 10.21 -26.98
C THR A 179 10.63 8.85 -26.82
N ASN A 180 10.38 8.16 -25.70
CA ASN A 180 10.93 6.83 -25.46
C ASN A 180 10.35 5.79 -26.42
N GLU A 181 9.04 5.82 -26.67
CA GLU A 181 8.36 4.95 -27.65
C GLU A 181 8.92 5.14 -29.06
N GLN A 182 9.09 6.39 -29.51
CA GLN A 182 9.68 6.72 -30.81
C GLN A 182 11.12 6.22 -30.96
N ARG A 183 11.88 6.19 -29.87
CA ARG A 183 13.27 5.73 -29.84
C ARG A 183 13.41 4.23 -29.52
N GLY A 184 12.30 3.52 -29.30
CA GLY A 184 12.32 2.12 -28.86
C GLY A 184 12.96 1.90 -27.48
N ILE A 185 13.04 2.93 -26.63
CA ILE A 185 13.63 2.86 -25.30
C ILE A 185 12.58 2.33 -24.31
N LYS A 186 12.76 1.10 -23.83
CA LYS A 186 11.94 0.57 -22.73
C LYS A 186 12.41 1.15 -21.39
N HIS A 187 11.49 1.73 -20.61
CA HIS A 187 11.81 2.23 -19.28
C HIS A 187 12.25 1.08 -18.35
N GLN A 188 13.37 1.26 -17.67
CA GLN A 188 13.86 0.34 -16.65
C GLN A 188 13.84 1.04 -15.28
N PRO A 189 13.02 0.55 -14.33
CA PRO A 189 13.04 1.04 -12.96
C PRO A 189 14.42 0.88 -12.32
N ARG A 190 14.84 1.87 -11.53
CA ARG A 190 16.21 1.91 -10.96
C ARG A 190 16.41 0.96 -9.79
N TRP A 191 15.39 0.86 -8.92
CA TRP A 191 15.51 0.21 -7.61
C TRP A 191 14.84 -1.17 -7.55
N PHE A 192 14.16 -1.56 -8.64
CA PHE A 192 13.42 -2.81 -8.73
C PHE A 192 13.70 -3.49 -10.06
N ARG A 193 13.74 -4.82 -10.04
CA ARG A 193 13.90 -5.66 -11.23
C ARG A 193 12.62 -6.46 -11.45
N CYS A 194 12.18 -6.55 -12.69
CA CYS A 194 11.11 -7.47 -13.06
C CYS A 194 11.71 -8.87 -13.14
N THR A 195 11.18 -9.79 -12.34
CA THR A 195 11.43 -11.22 -12.46
C THR A 195 10.24 -11.81 -13.17
N ALA A 196 10.33 -11.96 -14.49
CA ALA A 196 9.37 -12.79 -15.21
C ALA A 196 9.58 -14.25 -14.75
N SER A 197 8.52 -14.95 -14.35
CA SER A 197 8.61 -16.40 -14.21
C SER A 197 8.55 -17.01 -15.61
N ASP A 198 9.65 -17.62 -16.05
CA ASP A 198 9.69 -18.47 -17.27
C ASP A 198 8.88 -19.77 -17.11
N SER A 199 8.16 -19.95 -16.00
CA SER A 199 7.27 -21.06 -15.74
C SER A 199 5.81 -20.65 -15.89
N VAL A 200 5.12 -21.41 -16.73
CA VAL A 200 3.68 -21.39 -16.98
C VAL A 200 2.88 -21.37 -15.66
N ALA A 201 1.93 -20.43 -15.56
CA ALA A 201 0.82 -20.38 -14.59
C ALA A 201 1.13 -19.97 -13.13
N ASP A 202 1.76 -18.81 -12.92
CA ASP A 202 1.43 -18.01 -11.72
C ASP A 202 0.36 -16.96 -12.11
N GLU A 203 -0.82 -17.01 -11.47
CA GLU A 203 -1.91 -16.03 -11.64
C GLU A 203 -1.50 -14.60 -11.23
N ASP A 204 -0.30 -14.42 -10.67
CA ASP A 204 0.19 -13.21 -10.01
C ASP A 204 0.83 -12.15 -10.95
N GLY A 205 0.97 -12.42 -12.25
CA GLY A 205 1.47 -11.43 -13.23
C GLY A 205 2.95 -11.05 -13.08
N GLU A 206 3.33 -9.83 -13.48
CA GLU A 206 4.72 -9.34 -13.37
C GLU A 206 5.13 -9.15 -11.90
N LYS A 207 6.18 -9.87 -11.47
CA LYS A 207 6.75 -9.73 -10.14
C LYS A 207 7.93 -8.76 -10.15
N TRP A 208 7.89 -7.77 -9.26
CA TRP A 208 8.96 -6.79 -9.07
C TRP A 208 9.69 -7.03 -7.76
N GLU A 209 11.00 -7.29 -7.83
CA GLU A 209 11.85 -7.52 -6.67
C GLU A 209 12.76 -6.32 -6.42
N PHE A 210 12.96 -5.99 -5.14
CA PHE A 210 13.90 -4.95 -4.74
C PHE A 210 15.31 -5.34 -5.17
N ALA A 211 16.02 -4.44 -5.87
CA ALA A 211 17.36 -4.70 -6.38
C ALA A 211 18.46 -4.60 -5.31
N HIS A 212 18.11 -4.25 -4.06
CA HIS A 212 19.03 -4.09 -2.93
C HIS A 212 20.06 -2.96 -3.08
N THR A 213 19.93 -2.08 -4.08
CA THR A 213 20.91 -1.01 -4.37
C THR A 213 20.54 0.37 -3.81
N TYR A 214 19.29 0.60 -3.40
CA TYR A 214 18.83 1.93 -2.94
C TYR A 214 19.54 2.37 -1.66
N TRP A 215 19.62 1.48 -0.66
CA TRP A 215 20.20 1.82 0.64
C TRP A 215 21.71 2.00 0.58
N ASP A 216 22.40 1.23 -0.27
CA ASP A 216 23.83 1.42 -0.54
C ASP A 216 24.10 2.77 -1.19
N ALA A 217 23.26 3.16 -2.16
CA ALA A 217 23.33 4.47 -2.80
C ALA A 217 23.13 5.61 -1.80
N ARG A 218 22.16 5.44 -0.89
CA ARG A 218 21.86 6.41 0.17
C ARG A 218 23.01 6.53 1.17
N ALA A 219 23.54 5.42 1.65
CA ALA A 219 24.62 5.40 2.65
C ALA A 219 25.92 6.05 2.15
N GLN A 220 26.14 6.02 0.83
CA GLN A 220 27.32 6.60 0.19
C GLN A 220 27.08 8.03 -0.32
N SER A 221 25.92 8.65 -0.03
CA SER A 221 25.49 9.95 -0.54
C SER A 221 25.57 10.08 -2.07
N LYS A 222 25.46 8.95 -2.78
CA LYS A 222 25.71 8.87 -4.23
C LYS A 222 24.56 9.40 -5.09
N PHE A 223 23.44 9.82 -4.51
CA PHE A 223 22.30 10.27 -5.31
C PHE A 223 22.63 11.50 -6.18
N ARG A 224 23.52 12.38 -5.71
CA ARG A 224 23.99 13.55 -6.48
C ARG A 224 24.88 13.17 -7.66
N ASP A 225 25.68 12.11 -7.49
CA ASP A 225 26.60 11.61 -8.52
C ASP A 225 25.91 10.64 -9.49
N MET A 226 24.74 10.12 -9.12
CA MET A 226 23.93 9.27 -9.98
C MET A 226 23.20 10.12 -11.02
N ASN A 227 23.25 9.67 -12.27
CA ASN A 227 22.43 10.23 -13.35
C ASN A 227 20.96 9.77 -13.18
N LEU A 228 20.29 10.33 -12.17
CA LEU A 228 18.87 10.13 -11.94
C LEU A 228 18.07 11.03 -12.87
N ILE A 229 17.01 10.47 -13.43
CA ILE A 229 16.13 11.23 -14.30
C ILE A 229 15.49 12.37 -13.49
N ARG A 230 15.65 13.60 -13.97
CA ARG A 230 14.91 14.74 -13.45
C ARG A 230 13.46 14.67 -13.93
N LEU A 231 12.55 14.45 -12.98
CA LEU A 231 11.12 14.31 -13.24
C LEU A 231 10.39 15.66 -13.22
N TRP A 232 10.98 16.67 -12.56
CA TRP A 232 10.51 18.05 -12.40
C TRP A 232 11.67 19.01 -12.16
#